data_AF-A0AAN0NEW5-F1
#
_entry.id   AF-A0AAN0NEW5-F1
#
_cell.length_a   1.000
_cell.length_b   1.000
_cell.length_c   1.000
_cell.angle_alpha   90.00
_cell.angle_beta   90.00
_cell.angle_gamma   90.00
#
_symmetry.space_group_name_H-M   'P 1'
#
loop_
_entity.id
_entity.type
_entity.pdbx_description
1 polymer ?
#
loop_
_entity_poly.entity_id
_entity_poly.type
_entity_poly.pdbx_seq_one_letter_code
_entity_poly.pdbx_strand_id
1 'polypeptide(L)' 'MRVMYPGSFDPITLGHIDLIERCSRMFEEVVVAIMGNDKASKEHFRWRNV' A
#
# COMPACT_ATOMS: atom_id res chain seq x y z
N MET A 1 -4.84 15.47 17.29
CA MET A 1 -3.97 15.66 16.09
C MET A 1 -4.09 14.44 15.20
N ARG A 2 -4.33 14.64 13.90
CA ARG A 2 -4.58 13.56 12.92
C ARG A 2 -3.32 13.33 12.07
N VAL A 3 -3.05 12.08 11.72
CA VAL A 3 -1.91 11.67 10.87
C VAL A 3 -2.36 10.78 9.72
N MET A 4 -1.62 10.82 8.61
CA MET A 4 -1.87 10.00 7.43
C MET A 4 -0.65 9.14 7.10
N TYR A 5 -0.87 7.87 6.80
CA TYR A 5 0.15 6.91 6.39
C TYR A 5 -0.21 6.31 5.02
N PRO A 6 0.22 6.93 3.90
CA PRO A 6 -0.07 6.43 2.56
C PRO A 6 0.92 5.34 2.13
N GLY A 7 0.45 4.38 1.33
CA GLY A 7 1.30 3.33 0.76
C GLY A 7 0.56 2.34 -0.14
N SER A 8 1.31 1.55 -0.91
CA SER A 8 0.73 0.47 -1.74
C SER A 8 0.24 -0.71 -0.91
N PHE A 9 0.90 -1.01 0.23
CA PHE A 9 0.58 -2.12 1.13
C PHE A 9 0.33 -3.49 0.43
N ASP A 10 1.01 -3.74 -0.70
CA ASP A 10 0.90 -4.94 -1.54
C ASP A 10 2.25 -5.70 -1.56
N PRO A 11 2.50 -6.65 -0.61
CA PRO A 11 1.65 -7.03 0.52
C PRO A 11 1.91 -6.20 1.78
N ILE A 12 0.96 -6.24 2.72
CA ILE A 12 1.16 -5.68 4.05
C ILE A 12 2.13 -6.55 4.86
N THR A 13 3.02 -5.92 5.63
CA THR A 13 4.05 -6.61 6.42
C THR A 13 3.86 -6.32 7.92
N LEU A 14 4.47 -7.12 8.78
CA LEU A 14 4.46 -6.88 10.23
C LEU A 14 5.07 -5.52 10.61
N GLY A 15 6.03 -5.02 9.84
CA GLY A 15 6.59 -3.68 10.04
C GLY A 15 5.57 -2.57 9.78
N HIS A 16 4.66 -2.73 8.82
CA HIS A 16 3.57 -1.77 8.62
C HIS A 16 2.61 -1.76 9.81
N ILE A 17 2.30 -2.94 10.36
CA ILE A 17 1.42 -3.07 11.53
C ILE A 17 2.05 -2.45 12.78
N ASP A 18 3.34 -2.71 13.04
CA ASP A 18 4.07 -2.08 14.15
C ASP A 18 4.01 -0.55 14.07
N LEU A 19 4.24 0.00 12.88
CA LEU A 19 4.19 1.45 12.69
C LEU A 19 2.78 2.01 12.93
N ILE A 20 1.74 1.35 12.42
CA ILE A 20 0.33 1.75 12.64
C ILE A 20 0.01 1.70 14.14
N GLU A 21 0.42 0.66 14.86
CA GLU A 21 0.19 0.52 16.30
C GLU A 21 0.88 1.64 17.09
N ARG A 22 2.14 1.95 16.75
CA ARG A 22 2.88 3.06 17.38
C ARG A 22 2.22 4.40 17.11
N CYS A 23 1.80 4.66 15.87
CA CYS A 23 1.07 5.87 15.52
C CYS A 23 -0.27 5.97 16.27
N SER A 24 -1.00 4.87 16.43
CA SER A 24 -2.29 4.85 17.13
C SER A 24 -2.17 5.21 18.62
N ARG A 25 -0.99 5.08 19.22
CA ARG A 25 -0.72 5.47 20.61
C ARG A 25 -0.31 6.95 20.74
N MET A 26 0.13 7.57 19.65
CA MET A 26 0.65 8.94 19.63
C MET A 26 -0.36 9.96 19.08
N PHE A 27 -1.27 9.50 18.22
CA PHE A 27 -2.24 10.34 17.53
C PHE A 27 -3.67 9.91 17.85
N GLU A 28 -4.57 10.88 17.79
CA GLU A 28 -6.00 10.66 18.01
C GLU A 28 -6.64 9.89 16.86
N GLU A 29 -6.11 10.06 15.64
CA GLU A 29 -6.60 9.40 14.44
C GLU A 29 -5.42 9.12 13.49
N VAL A 30 -5.37 7.88 12.98
CA VAL A 30 -4.39 7.42 11.99
C VAL A 30 -5.14 6.96 10.75
N VAL A 31 -4.98 7.68 9.64
CA VAL A 31 -5.59 7.34 8.35
C VAL A 31 -4.57 6.57 7.50
N VAL A 32 -4.83 5.30 7.23
CA VAL A 32 -3.99 4.46 6.35
C VAL A 32 -4.56 4.53 4.94
N ALA A 33 -3.87 5.20 4.02
CA ALA A 33 -4.35 5.40 2.66
C ALA A 33 -3.70 4.41 1.69
N ILE A 34 -4.51 3.44 1.25
CA ILE A 34 -4.05 2.39 0.33
C ILE A 34 -4.08 2.93 -1.10
N MET A 35 -2.91 3.03 -1.71
CA MET A 35 -2.75 3.43 -3.09
C MET A 35 -2.83 2.19 -3.98
N GLY A 36 -3.89 2.08 -4.76
CA GLY A 36 -3.99 1.08 -5.81
C GLY A 36 -2.91 1.35 -6.86
N ASN A 37 -2.10 0.34 -7.14
CA ASN A 37 -1.22 0.37 -8.31
C ASN A 37 -2.05 -0.25 -9.45
N ASP A 38 -2.27 0.49 -10.53
CA ASP A 38 -2.79 -0.07 -11.78
C ASP A 38 -1.69 -0.93 -12.42
N LYS A 39 -1.37 -2.05 -11.75
CA LYS A 39 -0.66 -3.15 -12.37
C LYS A 39 -1.67 -3.87 -13.26
N ALA A 40 -2.23 -3.17 -14.25
CA ALA A 40 -2.71 -3.83 -15.43
C ALA A 40 -1.55 -4.69 -15.91
N SER A 41 -1.67 -6.00 -15.69
CA SER A 41 -0.87 -7.03 -16.31
C SER A 41 -0.93 -6.72 -17.80
N LYS A 42 0.06 -6.00 -18.32
CA LYS A 42 0.29 -5.97 -19.75
C LYS A 42 0.73 -7.39 -20.05
N GLU A 43 -0.23 -8.26 -20.35
CA GLU A 43 0.03 -9.45 -21.11
C GLU A 43 0.80 -8.98 -22.33
N HIS A 44 2.12 -9.17 -22.29
CA HIS A 44 2.96 -9.04 -23.45
C HIS A 44 2.61 -10.22 -24.34
N PHE A 45 1.50 -10.11 -25.06
CA PHE A 45 1.09 -11.05 -26.09
C PHE A 45 2.08 -10.90 -27.24
N ARG A 46 3.23 -11.58 -27.12
CA ARG A 46 4.21 -11.71 -28.19
C ARG A 46 3.60 -12.62 -29.24
N TRP A 47 2.87 -12.05 -30.19
CA TRP A 47 2.53 -12.75 -31.43
C TRP A 47 3.86 -13.16 -32.09
N ARG A 48 4.10 -14.47 -32.18
CA ARG A 48 5.15 -15.05 -33.03
C ARG A 48 4.91 -14.53 -34.43
N ASN A 49 5.88 -13.79 -34.97
CA ASN A 49 5.90 -13.52 -36.40
C ASN A 49 6.15 -14.83 -37.15
N VAL A 50 5.36 -14.96 -38.21
CA VAL A 50 5.51 -15.76 -39.43
C VAL A 50 6.96 -16.16 -39.72
#